data_AF-A0A961Q8X6-F1
#
_entry.id   AF-A0A961Q8X6-F1
#
_cell.length_a   1.000
_cell.length_b   1.000
_cell.length_c   1.000
_cell.angle_alpha   90.00
_cell.angle_beta   90.00
_cell.angle_gamma   90.00
#
_symmetry.space_group_name_H-M   'P 1'
#
loop_
_entity.id
_entity.type
_entity.pdbx_description
1 polymer ?
#
loop_
_entity_poly.entity_id
_entity_poly.type
_entity_poly.pdbx_seq_one_letter_code
_entity_poly.pdbx_strand_id
1 'polypeptide(L)' 'MNDFLAALGLMLVFEGILYGAFPGVVRRMAEEMRAMPDSFMRVAGIGAAALGVLVVWLVRG' A
#
# COMPACT_ATOMS: atom_id res chain seq x y z
N MET A 1 -4.78 21.03 -5.41
CA MET A 1 -5.51 20.05 -6.26
C MET A 1 -4.58 19.13 -7.04
N ASN A 2 -3.32 19.51 -7.32
CA ASN A 2 -2.36 18.66 -8.01
C ASN A 2 -1.71 17.58 -7.12
N ASP A 3 -1.70 17.77 -5.80
CA ASP A 3 -1.06 16.84 -4.86
C ASP A 3 -1.70 15.45 -4.84
N PHE A 4 -3.02 15.38 -5.00
CA PHE A 4 -3.73 14.10 -5.04
C PHE A 4 -3.39 13.31 -6.31
N LEU A 5 -3.34 14.00 -7.47
CA LEU A 5 -2.88 13.38 -8.71
C LEU A 5 -1.42 12.96 -8.62
N ALA A 6 -0.55 13.77 -8.00
CA ALA A 6 0.85 13.40 -7.79
C ALA A 6 0.99 12.17 -6.88
N ALA A 7 0.23 12.10 -5.79
CA ALA A 7 0.21 10.95 -4.88
C ALA A 7 -0.30 9.68 -5.59
N LEU A 8 -1.35 9.78 -6.40
CA LEU A 8 -1.83 8.68 -7.23
C LEU A 8 -0.77 8.24 -8.26
N GLY A 9 -0.11 9.19 -8.91
CA GLY A 9 0.98 8.90 -9.85
C GLY A 9 2.13 8.15 -9.18
N LEU A 10 2.56 8.60 -8.00
CA LEU A 10 3.57 7.92 -7.20
C LEU A 10 3.14 6.51 -6.78
N MET A 11 1.89 6.34 -6.33
CA MET A 11 1.33 5.02 -6.01
C MET A 11 1.45 4.06 -7.20
N LEU A 12 1.06 4.51 -8.40
CA LEU A 12 1.14 3.70 -9.62
C LEU A 12 2.58 3.37 -10.01
N VAL A 13 3.53 4.29 -9.84
CA VAL A 13 4.96 4.02 -10.07
C VAL A 13 5.45 2.92 -9.13
N PHE A 14 5.12 3.00 -7.84
CA PHE A 14 5.50 1.97 -6.88
C PHE A 14 4.86 0.61 -7.16
N GLU A 15 3.56 0.57 -7.48
CA GLU A 15 2.90 -0.67 -7.90
C GLU A 15 3.54 -1.26 -9.16
N GLY A 16 3.77 -0.45 -10.19
CA GLY A 16 4.36 -0.89 -11.45
C GLY A 16 5.77 -1.46 -11.27
N ILE A 17 6.59 -0.84 -10.42
CA ILE A 17 7.92 -1.35 -10.07
C ILE A 17 7.79 -2.67 -9.28
N LEU A 18 6.88 -2.76 -8.31
CA LEU A 18 6.72 -3.97 -7.50
C LEU A 18 6.30 -5.17 -8.35
N TYR A 19 5.30 -5.00 -9.23
CA TYR A 19 4.84 -6.05 -10.13
C TYR A 19 5.84 -6.37 -11.25
N GLY A 20 6.48 -5.34 -11.82
CA GLY A 20 7.37 -5.49 -12.96
C GLY A 20 8.76 -6.01 -12.60
N ALA A 21 9.36 -5.50 -11.53
CA ALA A 21 10.71 -5.88 -11.10
C ALA A 21 10.71 -7.11 -10.19
N PHE A 22 9.66 -7.33 -9.37
CA PHE A 22 9.63 -8.39 -8.36
C PHE A 22 8.32 -9.21 -8.39
N PRO A 23 7.94 -9.82 -9.53
CA PRO A 23 6.69 -10.58 -9.63
C PRO A 23 6.62 -11.77 -8.66
N GLY A 24 7.76 -12.37 -8.32
CA GLY A 24 7.84 -13.46 -7.36
C GLY A 24 7.48 -13.06 -5.92
N VAL A 25 7.82 -11.83 -5.51
CA VAL A 25 7.48 -11.31 -4.18
C VAL A 25 5.98 -11.10 -4.09
N VAL A 26 5.38 -10.44 -5.08
CA VAL A 26 3.94 -10.21 -5.15
C VAL A 26 3.17 -11.53 -5.06
N ARG A 27 3.59 -12.54 -5.82
CA ARG A 27 2.91 -13.84 -5.83
C ARG A 27 2.98 -14.54 -4.48
N ARG A 28 4.14 -14.51 -3.81
CA ARG A 28 4.29 -15.06 -2.45
C ARG A 28 3.42 -14.32 -1.43
N MET A 29 3.39 -12.99 -1.49
CA MET A 29 2.52 -12.20 -0.62
C MET A 29 1.04 -12.55 -0.84
N ALA A 30 0.61 -12.73 -2.09
CA ALA A 30 -0.76 -13.14 -2.39
C ALA A 30 -1.10 -14.55 -1.85
N GLU A 31 -0.14 -15.47 -1.85
CA GLU A 31 -0.30 -16.81 -1.26
C GLU A 31 -0.38 -16.74 0.28
N GLU A 32 0.47 -15.93 0.91
CA GLU A 32 0.44 -15.70 2.36
C GLU A 32 -0.85 -15.01 2.82
N MET A 33 -1.34 -14.02 2.06
CA MET A 33 -2.59 -13.32 2.35
C MET A 33 -3.80 -14.27 2.36
N ARG A 34 -3.78 -15.34 1.56
CA ARG A 34 -4.84 -16.35 1.57
C ARG A 34 -4.83 -17.23 2.83
N ALA A 35 -3.67 -17.37 3.47
CA ALA A 35 -3.53 -18.14 4.71
C ALA A 35 -3.83 -17.30 5.96
N MET A 36 -3.92 -15.97 5.82
CA MET A 36 -4.21 -15.07 6.93
C MET A 36 -5.72 -14.96 7.19
N PRO A 37 -6.16 -14.87 8.46
CA PRO A 37 -7.55 -14.57 8.79
C PRO A 37 -7.97 -13.17 8.31
N ASP A 38 -9.20 -13.04 7.81
CA ASP A 38 -9.78 -11.77 7.35
C ASP A 38 -9.72 -10.66 8.41
N SER A 39 -9.82 -11.02 9.70
CA SER A 39 -9.72 -10.08 10.81
C SER A 39 -8.34 -9.43 10.89
N PHE A 40 -7.27 -10.20 10.69
CA PHE A 40 -5.90 -9.69 10.67
C PHE A 40 -5.68 -8.79 9.45
N MET A 41 -6.16 -9.19 8.28
CA MET A 41 -6.04 -8.40 7.05
C MET A 41 -6.75 -7.04 7.19
N ARG A 42 -7.94 -7.02 7.82
CA ARG A 42 -8.67 -5.78 8.12
C ARG A 42 -7.91 -4.86 9.06
N VAL A 43 -7.40 -5.39 10.17
CA VAL A 43 -6.65 -4.58 11.15
C VAL A 43 -5.36 -4.04 10.53
N ALA A 44 -4.62 -4.86 9.80
CA ALA A 44 -3.40 -4.45 9.11
C ALA A 44 -3.70 -3.36 8.06
N GLY A 45 -4.74 -3.53 7.24
CA GLY A 45 -5.13 -2.56 6.23
C GLY A 45 -5.57 -1.21 6.81
N ILE A 46 -6.42 -1.25 7.85
CA ILE A 46 -6.87 -0.03 8.54
C ILE A 46 -5.68 0.65 9.25
N GLY A 47 -4.80 -0.12 9.89
CA GLY A 47 -3.59 0.41 10.53
C GLY A 47 -2.66 1.09 9.53
N ALA A 48 -2.42 0.46 8.38
CA ALA A 48 -1.62 1.05 7.30
C ALA A 48 -2.24 2.34 6.75
N ALA A 49 -3.56 2.37 6.55
CA ALA A 49 -4.26 3.57 6.10
C ALA A 49 -4.16 4.71 7.13
N ALA A 50 -4.36 4.42 8.42
CA ALA A 50 -4.23 5.40 9.49
C ALA A 50 -2.81 5.97 9.57
N LEU A 51 -1.78 5.12 9.48
CA LEU A 51 -0.38 5.54 9.42
C LEU A 51 -0.09 6.40 8.19
N GLY A 52 -0.61 6.03 7.02
CA GLY A 52 -0.46 6.81 5.80
C GLY A 52 -1.05 8.22 5.93
N VAL A 53 -2.24 8.34 6.53
CA VAL A 53 -2.86 9.64 6.83
C VAL A 53 -2.00 10.43 7.82
N LEU A 54 -1.47 9.79 8.87
CA LEU A 54 -0.59 10.42 9.86
C LEU A 54 0.68 10.99 9.22
N VAL A 55 1.31 10.24 8.32
CA VAL A 55 2.51 10.71 7.59
C VAL A 55 2.16 11.90 6.69
N VAL A 56 1.07 11.82 5.92
CA VAL A 56 0.64 12.94 5.07
C VAL A 56 0.33 14.17 5.91
N TRP A 57 -0.30 14.00 7.07
CA TRP A 57 -0.58 15.07 8.02
C TRP A 57 0.69 15.67 8.60
N LEU A 58 1.70 14.88 8.97
CA LEU A 58 2.98 15.41 9.49
C LEU A 58 3.81 16.14 8.43
N VAL A 59 3.70 15.76 7.16
CA VAL A 59 4.47 16.36 6.06
C VAL A 59 3.79 17.62 5.51
N ARG A 60 2.45 17.67 5.53
CA ARG A 60 1.66 18.80 4.99
C ARG A 60 1.01 19.71 6.05
N GLY A 61 1.00 19.29 7.32
CA GLY A 61 0.54 20.07 8.47
C GLY A 61 1.64 20.97 9.01
#